data_AF-A0A7C0WTW9-F1
#
_entry.id   AF-A0A7C0WTW9-F1
#
_cell.length_a   1.000
_cell.length_b   1.000
_cell.length_c   1.000
_cell.angle_alpha   90.00
_cell.angle_beta   90.00
_cell.angle_gamma   90.00
#
_symmetry.space_group_name_H-M   'P 1'
#
loop_
_entity.id
_entity.type
_entity.pdbx_description
1 polymer ?
#
loop_
_entity_poly.entity_id
_entity_poly.type
_entity_poly.pdbx_seq_one_letter_code
_entity_poly.pdbx_strand_id
1 'polypeptide(L)'
;MKAAREKKGLAAVVSGTARLQESGYLKRSAAGAGIPRQVVVQAFALSLKNPLPREPVAVGNEFYVFQLKARREGAEEINKAQRQQLKAQLLASAQSRLLRDWLVYMQSKSKIWTNEQILQ
;
A
#
# COMPACT_ATOMS: atom_id res chain seq x y z
N MET A 1 -18.36 32.37 4.34
CA MET A 1 -17.52 31.33 4.98
C MET A 1 -16.61 30.62 3.95
N LYS A 2 -15.76 31.35 3.22
CA LYS A 2 -14.78 30.81 2.25
C LYS A 2 -13.49 31.60 2.37
N ALA A 3 -12.57 31.22 3.28
CA ALA A 3 -11.27 31.90 3.39
C ALA A 3 -10.18 31.07 4.10
N ALA A 4 -10.17 29.73 3.95
CA ALA A 4 -9.17 28.90 4.65
C ALA A 4 -8.51 27.82 3.76
N ARG A 5 -8.50 27.99 2.43
CA ARG A 5 -7.98 26.96 1.51
C ARG A 5 -6.74 27.31 0.69
N GLU A 6 -6.20 28.53 0.74
CA GLU A 6 -5.27 28.93 -0.32
C GLU A 6 -3.81 29.20 0.04
N LYS A 7 -3.41 29.32 1.30
CA LYS A 7 -1.97 29.52 1.62
C LYS A 7 -1.66 28.80 2.92
N LYS A 8 -0.46 28.22 3.01
CA LYS A 8 0.12 27.43 4.12
C LYS A 8 0.13 25.91 3.92
N GLY A 9 0.81 25.47 2.86
CA GLY A 9 1.51 24.18 2.92
C GLY A 9 2.60 24.21 3.99
N LEU A 10 3.26 23.07 4.25
CA LEU A 10 4.26 22.90 5.32
C LEU A 10 5.29 24.03 5.41
N ALA A 11 5.62 24.67 4.28
CA ALA A 11 6.47 25.86 4.18
C ALA A 11 6.08 27.05 5.09
N ALA A 12 4.82 27.16 5.51
CA ALA A 12 4.36 28.24 6.38
C ALA A 12 4.28 27.88 7.88
N VAL A 13 4.63 26.64 8.23
CA VAL A 13 4.61 26.10 9.60
C VAL A 13 6.02 25.65 10.04
N VAL A 14 7.00 25.61 9.14
CA VAL A 14 8.41 25.39 9.50
C VAL A 14 8.94 26.65 10.19
N SER A 15 8.80 26.71 11.51
CA SER A 15 9.51 27.63 12.38
C SER A 15 10.46 26.81 13.26
N GLY A 16 11.68 26.57 12.78
CA GLY A 16 12.71 25.80 13.51
C GLY A 16 13.84 25.24 12.63
N THR A 17 14.70 24.40 13.22
CA THR A 17 15.86 23.72 12.60
C THR A 17 15.51 22.62 11.57
N ALA A 18 14.22 22.42 11.30
CA ALA A 18 13.75 21.41 10.35
C ALA A 18 14.00 21.87 8.90
N ARG A 19 14.87 21.16 8.18
CA ARG A 19 15.13 21.39 6.76
C ARG A 19 13.97 20.84 5.93
N LEU A 20 13.23 21.72 5.25
CA LEU A 20 12.21 21.32 4.29
C LEU A 20 12.91 20.61 3.10
N GLN A 21 12.69 19.31 2.96
CA GLN A 21 13.20 18.53 1.83
C GLN A 21 12.05 18.17 0.89
N GLU A 22 12.25 18.46 -0.40
CA GLU A 22 11.34 18.02 -1.45
C GLU A 22 11.86 16.71 -2.02
N SER A 23 11.06 15.64 -1.89
CA SER A 23 11.36 14.39 -2.55
C SER A 23 11.01 14.48 -4.03
N GLY A 24 11.83 13.87 -4.89
CA GLY A 24 11.41 13.51 -6.25
C GLY A 24 10.23 12.52 -6.24
N TYR A 25 9.79 12.09 -7.42
CA TYR A 25 8.73 11.08 -7.51
C TYR A 25 9.15 9.75 -6.90
N LEU A 26 8.36 9.27 -5.94
CA LEU A 26 8.56 7.99 -5.27
C LEU A 26 7.78 6.88 -5.97
N LYS A 27 8.30 5.65 -5.95
CA LYS A 27 7.58 4.44 -6.37
C LYS A 27 7.13 3.68 -5.12
N ARG A 28 5.97 3.01 -5.15
CA ARG A 28 5.52 2.18 -4.02
C ARG A 28 6.50 1.04 -3.69
N SER A 29 7.19 0.53 -4.70
CA SER A 29 8.17 -0.56 -4.58
C SER A 29 9.56 -0.12 -4.13
N ALA A 30 9.88 1.18 -4.18
CA ALA A 30 11.21 1.70 -3.86
C ALA A 30 11.09 2.89 -2.92
N ALA A 31 11.62 2.72 -1.71
CA ALA A 31 11.87 3.85 -0.82
C ALA A 31 12.87 4.79 -1.52
N GLY A 32 12.50 6.08 -1.65
CA GLY A 32 13.44 7.09 -2.10
C GLY A 32 14.62 7.18 -1.12
N ALA A 33 15.80 7.56 -1.61
CA ALA A 33 16.99 7.71 -0.77
C ALA A 33 16.66 8.60 0.44
N GLY A 34 16.83 8.08 1.66
CA GLY A 34 16.57 8.79 2.91
C GLY A 34 15.12 8.83 3.39
N ILE A 35 14.17 8.15 2.72
CA ILE A 35 12.76 8.13 3.15
C ILE A 35 12.39 6.74 3.65
N PRO A 36 11.99 6.59 4.94
CA PRO A 36 11.56 5.31 5.46
C PRO A 36 10.37 4.72 4.70
N ARG A 37 10.35 3.39 4.54
CA ARG A 37 9.24 2.68 3.86
C ARG A 37 7.86 2.99 4.45
N GLN A 38 7.77 3.16 5.77
CA GLN A 38 6.52 3.48 6.47
C GLN A 38 5.94 4.82 6.01
N VAL A 39 6.80 5.83 5.83
CA VAL A 39 6.42 7.16 5.30
C VAL A 39 5.95 7.03 3.86
N VAL A 40 6.64 6.24 3.03
CA VAL A 40 6.22 6.00 1.63
C VAL A 40 4.83 5.35 1.57
N VAL A 41 4.56 4.31 2.37
CA VAL A 41 3.24 3.64 2.40
C VAL A 41 2.13 4.62 2.77
N GLN A 42 2.34 5.42 3.81
CA GLN A 42 1.37 6.43 4.26
C GLN A 42 1.18 7.54 3.22
N ALA A 43 2.25 8.00 2.58
CA ALA A 43 2.17 8.99 1.49
C ALA A 43 1.35 8.49 0.29
N PHE A 44 1.46 7.20 -0.05
CA PHE A 44 0.65 6.58 -1.11
C PHE A 44 -0.81 6.32 -0.71
N ALA A 45 -1.14 6.34 0.58
CA ALA A 45 -2.53 6.29 1.07
C ALA A 45 -3.24 7.65 0.97
N LEU A 46 -2.48 8.75 0.87
CA LEU A 46 -3.03 10.09 0.70
C LEU A 46 -3.58 10.31 -0.71
N SER A 47 -4.47 11.30 -0.82
CA SER A 47 -5.07 11.75 -2.07
C SER A 47 -4.87 13.25 -2.24
N LEU A 48 -4.94 13.75 -3.47
CA LEU A 48 -4.83 15.20 -3.71
C LEU A 48 -5.92 16.03 -3.00
N LYS A 49 -7.04 15.40 -2.63
CA LYS A 49 -8.11 16.02 -1.82
C LYS A 49 -7.74 16.15 -0.34
N ASN A 50 -6.91 15.24 0.18
CA ASN A 50 -6.39 15.24 1.55
C ASN A 50 -4.86 15.02 1.50
N PRO A 51 -4.09 16.06 1.15
CA PRO A 51 -2.67 15.93 0.87
C PRO A 51 -1.79 15.84 2.12
N LEU A 52 -2.36 16.01 3.33
CA LEU A 52 -1.65 15.82 4.59
C LEU A 52 -2.16 14.58 5.32
N PRO A 53 -1.26 13.80 5.94
CA PRO A 53 -1.65 12.75 6.87
C PRO A 53 -2.31 13.37 8.10
N ARG A 54 -3.29 12.66 8.68
CA ARG A 54 -4.00 13.11 9.90
C ARG A 54 -3.10 13.11 11.13
N GLU A 55 -2.11 12.23 11.14
CA GLU A 55 -1.17 12.05 12.24
C GLU A 55 0.27 12.05 11.71
N PRO A 56 1.23 12.59 12.45
CA PRO A 56 2.65 12.45 12.14
C PRO A 56 3.06 10.98 12.12
N VAL A 57 3.90 10.59 11.16
CA VAL A 57 4.38 9.20 11.07
C VAL A 57 5.66 9.09 11.90
N ALA A 58 5.60 8.35 13.00
CA ALA A 58 6.77 8.01 13.81
C ALA A 58 7.52 6.84 13.18
N VAL A 59 8.81 7.02 12.91
CA VAL A 59 9.71 5.97 12.44
C VAL A 59 10.88 5.90 13.40
N GLY A 60 10.93 4.86 14.22
CA GLY A 60 11.93 4.75 15.28
C GLY A 60 11.80 5.90 16.28
N ASN A 61 12.82 6.77 16.34
CA ASN A 61 12.89 7.92 17.24
C ASN A 61 12.63 9.27 16.56
N GLU A 62 12.20 9.25 15.29
CA GLU A 62 11.99 10.44 14.46
C GLU A 62 10.54 10.56 14.01
N PHE A 63 10.02 11.79 13.98
CA PHE A 63 8.67 12.10 13.52
C PHE A 63 8.71 12.76 12.15
N TYR A 64 7.96 12.19 11.20
CA TYR A 64 7.89 12.66 9.83
C TYR A 64 6.55 13.34 9.57
N VAL A 65 6.61 14.59 9.10
CA VAL A 65 5.47 15.34 8.56
C VAL A 65 5.71 15.59 7.08
N PHE A 66 4.79 15.17 6.23
CA PHE A 66 4.92 15.28 4.78
C PHE A 66 3.60 15.71 4.15
N GLN A 67 3.70 16.34 2.99
CA GLN A 67 2.56 16.80 2.20
C GLN A 67 2.69 16.27 0.78
N LEU A 68 1.63 15.61 0.29
CA LEU A 68 1.54 15.15 -1.09
C LEU A 68 1.42 16.36 -2.03
N LYS A 69 2.48 16.67 -2.79
CA LYS A 69 2.48 17.76 -3.77
C LYS A 69 1.90 17.35 -5.13
N ALA A 70 2.26 16.17 -5.61
CA ALA A 70 1.84 15.66 -6.91
C ALA A 70 1.67 14.14 -6.85
N ARG A 71 0.72 13.62 -7.63
CA ARG A 71 0.50 12.19 -7.83
C ARG A 71 0.43 11.94 -9.33
N ARG A 72 1.24 11.00 -9.80
CA ARG A 72 1.15 10.46 -11.17
C ARG A 72 0.83 8.99 -11.09
N GLU A 73 -0.04 8.52 -11.98
CA GLU A 73 -0.15 7.10 -12.23
C GLU A 73 1.14 6.63 -12.90
N GLY A 74 1.61 5.44 -12.53
CA GLY A 74 2.79 4.88 -13.17
C GLY A 74 2.45 4.60 -14.63
N ALA A 75 3.02 5.40 -15.54
CA ALA A 75 2.91 5.19 -16.99
C ALA A 75 3.86 4.08 -17.50
N GLU A 76 4.32 3.20 -16.60
CA GLU A 76 5.07 2.02 -17.03
C GLU A 76 4.07 1.07 -17.69
N GLU A 77 4.06 1.09 -19.02
CA GLU A 77 3.38 0.06 -19.80
C GLU A 77 3.93 -1.30 -19.36
N ILE A 78 3.05 -2.14 -18.83
CA ILE A 78 3.38 -3.53 -18.52
C ILE A 78 3.81 -4.19 -19.83
N ASN A 79 5.06 -4.63 -19.91
CA ASN A 79 5.54 -5.32 -21.09
C ASN A 79 4.79 -6.66 -21.28
N LYS A 80 4.79 -7.20 -22.51
CA LYS A 80 4.02 -8.43 -22.81
C LYS A 80 4.40 -9.61 -21.90
N ALA A 81 5.68 -9.73 -21.51
CA ALA A 81 6.17 -10.80 -20.65
C ALA A 81 5.62 -10.70 -19.21
N GLN A 82 5.65 -9.51 -18.61
CA GLN A 82 5.10 -9.23 -17.30
C GLN A 82 3.58 -9.44 -17.28
N ARG A 83 2.87 -9.05 -18.34
CA ARG A 83 1.44 -9.30 -18.48
C ARG A 83 1.13 -10.80 -18.52
N GLN A 84 1.93 -11.57 -19.26
CA GLN A 84 1.74 -13.02 -19.36
C GLN A 84 2.04 -13.71 -18.03
N GLN A 85 3.11 -13.30 -17.34
CA GLN A 85 3.44 -13.82 -16.01
C GLN A 85 2.33 -13.51 -14.99
N LEU A 86 1.82 -12.28 -14.98
CA LEU A 86 0.71 -11.90 -14.10
C LEU A 86 -0.56 -12.71 -14.41
N LYS A 87 -0.87 -12.90 -15.70
CA LYS A 87 -2.00 -13.74 -16.11
C LYS A 87 -1.85 -15.18 -15.62
N ALA A 88 -0.65 -15.76 -15.72
CA ALA A 88 -0.38 -17.11 -15.24
C ALA A 88 -0.54 -17.23 -13.72
N GLN A 89 -0.05 -16.23 -12.96
CA GLN A 89 -0.21 -16.20 -11.50
C GLN A 89 -1.67 -16.09 -11.07
N LEU A 90 -2.45 -15.22 -11.73
CA LEU A 90 -3.88 -15.07 -11.47
C LEU A 90 -4.65 -16.34 -11.80
N LEU A 91 -4.33 -17.00 -12.92
CA LEU A 91 -4.95 -18.25 -13.31
C LEU A 91 -4.67 -19.37 -12.29
N ALA A 92 -3.42 -19.55 -11.87
CA ALA A 92 -3.03 -20.55 -10.89
C ALA A 92 -3.72 -20.31 -9.52
N SER A 93 -3.83 -19.04 -9.10
CA SER A 93 -4.55 -18.66 -7.88
C SER A 93 -6.04 -18.99 -7.96
N ALA A 94 -6.70 -18.66 -9.08
CA ALA A 94 -8.11 -18.96 -9.31
C ALA A 94 -8.38 -20.47 -9.32
N GLN A 95 -7.56 -21.25 -10.02
CA GLN A 95 -7.66 -22.72 -10.05
C GLN A 95 -7.48 -23.33 -8.66
N SER A 96 -6.49 -22.86 -7.90
CA SER A 96 -6.25 -23.33 -6.53
C SER A 96 -7.43 -23.03 -5.60
N ARG A 97 -8.08 -21.88 -5.77
CA ARG A 97 -9.28 -21.53 -5.00
C ARG A 97 -10.45 -22.45 -5.37
N LEU A 98 -10.71 -22.62 -6.67
CA LEU A 98 -11.77 -23.50 -7.15
C LEU A 98 -11.60 -24.94 -6.64
N LEU A 99 -10.39 -25.48 -6.67
CA LEU A 99 -10.11 -26.82 -6.15
C LEU A 99 -10.38 -26.93 -4.66
N ARG A 100 -9.95 -25.95 -3.86
CA ARG A 100 -10.22 -25.93 -2.41
C ARG A 100 -11.71 -25.86 -2.13
N ASP A 101 -12.42 -24.98 -2.81
CA ASP A 101 -13.87 -24.80 -2.63
C ASP A 101 -14.63 -26.07 -3.00
N TRP A 102 -14.19 -26.74 -4.08
CA TRP A 102 -14.74 -28.04 -4.49
C TRP A 102 -14.46 -29.14 -3.46
N LEU A 103 -13.25 -29.22 -2.92
CA LEU A 103 -12.91 -30.19 -1.87
C LEU A 103 -13.74 -29.97 -0.60
N VAL A 104 -13.88 -28.72 -0.16
CA VAL A 104 -14.73 -28.35 0.99
C VAL A 104 -16.18 -28.75 0.74
N TYR A 105 -16.69 -28.47 -0.46
CA TYR A 105 -18.04 -28.86 -0.86
C TYR A 105 -18.22 -30.39 -0.82
N MET A 106 -17.30 -31.15 -1.43
CA MET A 106 -17.32 -32.62 -1.42
C MET A 106 -17.23 -33.20 -0.01
N GLN A 107 -16.38 -32.62 0.84
CA GLN A 107 -16.25 -33.00 2.24
C GLN A 107 -17.56 -32.77 3.01
N SER A 108 -18.21 -31.61 2.80
CA SER A 108 -19.49 -31.28 3.45
C SER A 108 -20.64 -32.21 3.06
N LYS A 109 -20.59 -32.78 1.85
CA LYS A 109 -21.61 -33.72 1.34
C LYS A 109 -21.32 -35.17 1.70
N SER A 110 -20.13 -35.46 2.20
CA SER A 110 -19.70 -36.81 2.55
C SER A 110 -19.94 -37.07 4.04
N LYS A 111 -20.46 -38.25 4.40
CA LYS A 111 -20.48 -38.72 5.79
C LYS A 111 -19.08 -39.20 6.16
N ILE A 112 -18.22 -38.28 6.58
CA ILE A 112 -16.88 -38.59 7.06
C ILE A 112 -16.94 -38.74 8.58
N TRP A 113 -16.60 -39.93 9.07
CA TRP A 113 -16.40 -40.19 10.49
C TRP A 113 -14.89 -40.27 10.75
N THR A 114 -14.36 -39.30 11.50
CA THR A 114 -12.93 -39.22 11.83
C THR A 114 -12.73 -39.74 13.25
N ASN A 115 -11.91 -40.78 13.43
CA ASN A 115 -11.54 -41.28 14.75
C ASN A 115 -10.36 -40.46 15.29
N GLU A 116 -10.63 -39.55 16.23
CA GLU A 116 -9.63 -38.65 16.79
C GLU A 116 -8.58 -39.33 17.68
N GLN A 117 -8.76 -40.61 18.06
CA GLN A 117 -7.81 -41.33 18.90
C GLN A 117 -6.57 -41.85 18.14
N ILE A 118 -6.59 -41.85 16.80
CA ILE A 118 -5.49 -42.35 15.95
C ILE A 118 -4.65 -41.20 15.37
N LEU A 119 -5.09 -39.94 15.53
CA LEU A 119 -4.49 -38.75 14.92
C LEU A 119 -3.60 -37.93 15.89
N GLN A 120 -3.16 -38.53 17.01
CA GLN A 120 -2.15 -37.93 17.90
C GLN A 120 -0.73 -38.23 17.44
#